data_AF-A0A820HU45-F1
#
_entry.id   AF-A0A820HU45-F1
#
_cell.length_a   1.000
_cell.length_b   1.000
_cell.length_c   1.000
_cell.angle_alpha   90.00
_cell.angle_beta   90.00
_cell.angle_gamma   90.00
#
_symmetry.space_group_name_H-M   'P 1'
#
loop_
_entity.id
_entity.type
_entity.pdbx_description
1 polymer ?
#
loop_
_entity_poly.entity_id
_entity_poly.type
_entity_poly.pdbx_seq_one_letter_code
_entity_poly.pdbx_strand_id
1 'polypeptide(L)'
;MNQPHIHLLDLPDEMLLTIFKKLHNTSVLYSFLDIGNNRLDTLLRDQTLTNNIDLTSIDDITILHRALFCVLPRIHHNVRDLTFETSSINRVFRAGNYPKLTHLKIKDPSITKNDGLFLSDLQSNIFSSSTLT
;
A
#
# COMPACT_ATOMS: atom_id res chain seq x y z
N MET A 1 -16.16 -19.27 33.95
CA MET A 1 -14.80 -19.57 33.42
C MET A 1 -14.30 -18.30 32.78
N ASN A 2 -13.26 -17.66 33.35
CA ASN A 2 -12.68 -16.46 32.76
C ASN A 2 -11.86 -16.89 31.54
N GLN A 3 -12.24 -16.45 30.34
CA GLN A 3 -11.40 -16.64 29.17
C GLN A 3 -10.10 -15.84 29.39
N PRO A 4 -8.92 -16.44 29.20
CA PRO A 4 -7.69 -15.68 29.21
C PRO A 4 -7.71 -14.69 28.05
N HIS A 5 -7.77 -13.40 28.36
CA HIS A 5 -7.57 -12.34 27.38
C HIS A 5 -6.10 -12.30 27.03
N ILE A 6 -5.73 -12.94 25.92
CA ILE A 6 -4.40 -12.78 25.33
C ILE A 6 -4.41 -11.46 24.56
N HIS A 7 -3.58 -10.51 24.95
CA HIS A 7 -3.41 -9.30 24.15
C HIS A 7 -2.60 -9.64 22.91
N LEU A 8 -3.00 -9.10 21.75
CA LEU A 8 -2.33 -9.35 20.47
C LEU A 8 -0.82 -9.05 20.56
N LEU A 9 -0.44 -8.00 21.29
CA LEU A 9 0.95 -7.58 21.47
C LEU A 9 1.78 -8.54 22.33
N ASP A 10 1.15 -9.45 23.08
CA ASP A 10 1.84 -10.46 23.87
C ASP A 10 2.28 -11.66 23.03
N LEU A 11 1.76 -11.78 21.80
CA LEU A 11 2.13 -12.86 20.89
C LEU A 11 3.55 -12.68 20.38
N PRO A 12 4.31 -13.76 20.13
CA PRO A 12 5.60 -13.72 19.45
C PRO A 12 5.51 -13.15 18.03
N ASP A 13 6.61 -12.59 17.52
CA ASP A 13 6.70 -11.98 16.19
C ASP A 13 6.28 -12.93 15.06
N GLU A 14 6.68 -14.20 15.14
CA GLU A 14 6.35 -15.24 14.16
C GLU A 14 4.84 -15.48 14.05
N MET A 15 4.14 -15.45 15.20
CA MET A 15 2.69 -15.59 15.25
C MET A 15 2.01 -14.33 14.69
N LEU A 16 2.50 -13.14 15.05
CA LEU A 16 2.01 -11.88 14.52
C LEU A 16 2.15 -11.80 12.99
N LEU A 17 3.31 -12.14 12.45
CA LEU A 17 3.54 -12.19 11.01
C LEU A 17 2.62 -13.19 10.33
N THR A 18 2.40 -14.35 10.94
CA THR A 18 1.47 -15.37 10.42
C THR A 18 0.03 -14.85 10.37
N ILE A 19 -0.40 -14.12 11.41
CA ILE A 19 -1.72 -13.48 11.46
C ILE A 19 -1.82 -12.40 10.39
N PHE A 20 -0.83 -11.51 10.28
CA PHE A 20 -0.85 -10.41 9.32
C PHE A 20 -0.86 -10.88 7.88
N LYS A 21 -0.11 -11.94 7.55
CA LYS A 21 -0.15 -12.57 6.22
C LYS A 21 -1.54 -13.10 5.84
N LYS A 22 -2.34 -13.51 6.82
CA LYS A 22 -3.71 -14.01 6.59
C LYS A 22 -4.75 -12.91 6.45
N LEU A 23 -4.51 -11.73 7.01
CA LEU A 23 -5.50 -10.63 7.09
C LEU A 23 -5.57 -9.74 5.84
N HIS A 24 -4.96 -10.15 4.72
CA HIS A 24 -4.59 -9.30 3.59
C HIS A 24 -3.66 -8.16 4.03
N ASN A 25 -2.45 -8.19 3.48
CA ASN A 25 -1.35 -7.31 3.88
C ASN A 25 -1.75 -5.82 3.93
N THR A 26 -2.51 -5.35 2.95
CA THR A 26 -2.87 -3.95 2.82
C THR A 26 -3.76 -3.42 3.94
N SER A 27 -4.83 -4.14 4.29
CA SER A 27 -5.72 -3.74 5.40
C SER A 27 -4.96 -3.60 6.72
N VAL A 28 -4.04 -4.54 7.00
CA VAL A 28 -3.20 -4.51 8.20
C VAL A 28 -2.23 -3.32 8.19
N LEU A 29 -1.53 -3.10 7.06
CA LEU A 29 -0.59 -2.00 6.92
C LEU A 29 -1.25 -0.64 7.17
N TYR A 30 -2.50 -0.45 6.73
CA TYR A 30 -3.20 0.83 6.90
C TYR A 30 -3.73 1.05 8.32
N SER A 31 -4.13 -0.04 9.00
CA SER A 31 -4.68 0.04 10.35
C SER A 31 -3.62 0.11 11.45
N PHE A 32 -2.48 -0.55 11.26
CA PHE A 32 -1.49 -0.74 12.33
C PHE A 32 -0.21 0.09 12.18
N LEU A 33 0.07 0.69 11.03
CA LEU A 33 1.30 1.46 10.86
C LEU A 33 1.13 2.88 11.43
N ASP A 34 2.12 3.34 12.21
CA ASP A 34 2.12 4.65 12.89
C ASP A 34 1.17 4.75 14.10
N ILE A 35 0.82 3.62 14.73
CA ILE A 35 0.08 3.62 16.03
C ILE A 35 0.99 3.82 17.25
N GLY A 36 2.25 4.20 17.03
CA GLY A 36 3.22 4.43 18.09
C GLY A 36 3.81 3.17 18.71
N ASN A 37 3.73 2.03 18.02
CA ASN A 37 4.31 0.77 18.46
C ASN A 37 5.49 0.36 17.56
N ASN A 38 6.71 0.63 18.02
CA ASN A 38 7.95 0.39 17.27
C ASN A 38 8.11 -1.07 16.80
N ARG A 39 7.67 -2.02 17.63
CA ARG A 39 7.75 -3.45 17.31
C ARG A 39 6.82 -3.80 16.14
N LEU A 40 5.57 -3.35 16.21
CA LEU A 40 4.62 -3.53 15.10
C LEU A 40 5.09 -2.79 13.84
N ASP A 41 5.55 -1.55 13.96
CA ASP A 41 6.05 -0.78 12.81
C ASP A 41 7.21 -1.49 12.11
N THR A 42 8.07 -2.19 12.87
CA THR A 42 9.16 -3.00 12.31
C THR A 42 8.61 -4.22 11.57
N LEU A 43 7.70 -4.97 12.19
CA LEU A 43 7.08 -6.15 11.57
C LEU A 43 6.31 -5.80 10.30
N LEU A 44 5.60 -4.69 10.30
CA LEU A 44 4.80 -4.23 9.17
C LEU A 44 5.65 -3.70 8.02
N ARG A 45 6.91 -3.36 8.24
CA ARG A 45 7.86 -3.02 7.16
C ARG A 45 8.49 -4.25 6.51
N ASP A 46 8.21 -5.44 7.03
CA ASP A 46 8.72 -6.69 6.48
C ASP A 46 8.35 -6.81 4.98
N GLN A 47 9.32 -7.27 4.20
CA GLN A 47 9.17 -7.34 2.76
C GLN A 47 8.05 -8.31 2.32
N THR A 48 7.75 -9.34 3.12
CA THR A 48 6.68 -10.29 2.83
C THR A 48 5.28 -9.67 2.98
N LEU A 49 5.16 -8.56 3.72
CA LEU A 49 3.93 -7.81 3.87
C LEU A 49 3.85 -6.63 2.89
N THR A 50 4.98 -6.02 2.57
CA THR A 50 5.02 -4.74 1.82
C THR A 50 5.31 -4.87 0.33
N ASN A 51 5.54 -6.08 -0.17
CA ASN A 51 5.82 -6.31 -1.60
C ASN A 51 4.63 -6.04 -2.52
N ASN A 52 3.41 -6.34 -2.07
CA ASN A 52 2.19 -6.22 -2.86
C ASN A 52 1.19 -5.33 -2.14
N ILE A 53 0.92 -4.17 -2.73
CA ILE A 53 0.04 -3.14 -2.18
C ILE A 53 -1.14 -2.91 -3.15
N ASP A 54 -2.35 -3.25 -2.69
CA ASP A 54 -3.61 -2.85 -3.29
C ASP A 54 -4.29 -1.72 -2.51
N LEU A 55 -4.39 -0.54 -3.12
CA LEU A 55 -5.12 0.63 -2.60
C LEU A 55 -6.59 0.65 -3.05
N THR A 56 -7.00 -0.20 -3.99
CA THR A 56 -8.34 -0.19 -4.58
C THR A 56 -9.40 -0.86 -3.71
N SER A 57 -8.98 -1.56 -2.66
CA SER A 57 -9.88 -2.14 -1.66
C SER A 57 -10.20 -1.18 -0.51
N ILE A 58 -9.75 0.08 -0.58
CA ILE A 58 -9.94 1.06 0.48
C ILE A 58 -11.10 1.99 0.13
N ASP A 59 -12.26 1.73 0.74
CA ASP A 59 -13.44 2.57 0.55
C ASP A 59 -13.44 3.81 1.45
N ASP A 60 -12.71 3.77 2.58
CA ASP A 60 -12.61 4.88 3.52
C ASP A 60 -11.50 5.86 3.11
N ILE A 61 -11.89 7.09 2.77
CA ILE A 61 -10.98 8.14 2.32
C ILE A 61 -9.92 8.53 3.36
N THR A 62 -10.24 8.40 4.66
CA THR A 62 -9.32 8.68 5.76
C THR A 62 -8.21 7.64 5.81
N ILE A 63 -8.59 6.37 5.64
CA ILE A 63 -7.65 5.25 5.59
C ILE A 63 -6.77 5.36 4.34
N LEU A 64 -7.37 5.69 3.18
CA LEU A 64 -6.62 5.90 1.94
C LEU A 64 -5.63 7.06 2.08
N HIS A 65 -6.04 8.17 2.69
CA HIS A 65 -5.15 9.29 2.96
C HIS A 65 -3.98 8.89 3.85
N ARG A 66 -4.24 8.15 4.94
CA ARG A 66 -3.19 7.62 5.82
C ARG A 66 -2.24 6.68 5.07
N ALA A 67 -2.78 5.80 4.23
CA ALA A 67 -1.98 4.90 3.40
C ALA A 67 -1.03 5.67 2.47
N LEU A 68 -1.54 6.71 1.80
CA LEU A 68 -0.78 7.51 0.83
C LEU A 68 0.27 8.40 1.47
N PHE A 69 -0.03 9.04 2.60
CA PHE A 69 0.85 10.07 3.18
C PHE A 69 1.67 9.61 4.37
N CYS A 70 1.28 8.53 5.04
CA CYS A 70 2.00 8.02 6.22
C CYS A 70 2.69 6.68 5.92
N VAL A 71 2.00 5.77 5.23
CA VAL A 71 2.46 4.38 5.07
C VAL A 71 3.37 4.21 3.86
N LEU A 72 2.88 4.53 2.66
CA LEU A 72 3.62 4.37 1.41
C LEU A 72 4.99 5.05 1.42
N PRO A 73 5.15 6.28 1.94
CA PRO A 73 6.47 6.93 2.03
C PRO A 73 7.49 6.19 2.92
N ARG A 74 7.04 5.25 3.77
CA ARG A 74 7.93 4.46 4.63
C ARG A 74 8.26 3.10 4.04
N ILE A 75 7.43 2.58 3.13
CA ILE A 75 7.55 1.22 2.58
C ILE A 75 7.83 1.17 1.08
N HIS A 76 7.82 2.30 0.37
CA HIS A 76 7.93 2.38 -1.09
C HIS A 76 9.13 1.60 -1.68
N HIS A 77 10.23 1.48 -0.92
CA HIS A 77 11.43 0.78 -1.33
C HIS A 77 11.29 -0.76 -1.36
N ASN A 78 10.23 -1.31 -0.77
CA ASN A 78 9.92 -2.74 -0.76
C ASN A 78 8.80 -3.13 -1.72
N VAL A 79 8.01 -2.16 -2.19
CA VAL A 79 6.86 -2.39 -3.06
C VAL A 79 7.33 -2.87 -4.44
N ARG A 80 6.83 -4.03 -4.86
CA ARG A 80 7.06 -4.65 -6.17
C ARG A 80 5.81 -4.62 -7.04
N ASP A 81 4.65 -4.80 -6.41
CA ASP A 81 3.34 -4.82 -7.06
C ASP A 81 2.48 -3.73 -6.43
N LEU A 82 1.96 -2.82 -7.24
CA LEU A 82 1.15 -1.70 -6.76
C LEU A 82 -0.12 -1.54 -7.59
N THR A 83 -1.27 -1.62 -6.93
CA THR A 83 -2.59 -1.45 -7.54
C THR A 83 -3.29 -0.24 -6.93
N PHE A 84 -3.81 0.67 -7.76
CA PHE A 84 -4.55 1.85 -7.31
C PHE A 84 -5.53 2.37 -8.35
N GLU A 85 -6.41 3.29 -7.94
CA GLU A 85 -7.33 3.96 -8.86
C GLU A 85 -6.70 5.16 -9.55
N THR A 86 -7.10 5.44 -10.80
CA THR A 86 -6.64 6.60 -11.58
C THR A 86 -6.77 7.91 -10.80
N SER A 87 -7.82 8.06 -9.98
CA SER A 87 -8.06 9.20 -9.09
C SER A 87 -6.90 9.48 -8.09
N SER A 88 -6.14 8.43 -7.76
CA SER A 88 -5.05 8.47 -6.77
C SER A 88 -3.66 8.55 -7.38
N ILE A 89 -3.52 8.53 -8.71
CA ILE A 89 -2.23 8.42 -9.42
C ILE A 89 -1.19 9.45 -8.95
N ASN A 90 -1.57 10.72 -8.92
CA ASN A 90 -0.70 11.82 -8.51
C ASN A 90 -0.28 11.69 -7.05
N ARG A 91 -1.16 11.17 -6.18
CA ARG A 91 -0.87 11.00 -4.75
C ARG A 91 0.08 9.84 -4.53
N VAL A 92 -0.11 8.73 -5.26
CA VAL A 92 0.76 7.56 -5.21
C VAL A 92 2.18 7.92 -5.64
N PHE A 93 2.36 8.56 -6.80
CA PHE A 93 3.71 8.92 -7.26
C PHE A 93 4.37 10.03 -6.41
N ARG A 94 3.60 10.83 -5.69
CA ARG A 94 4.14 11.76 -4.68
C ARG A 94 4.53 11.07 -3.37
N ALA A 95 3.95 9.91 -3.07
CA ALA A 95 4.23 9.20 -1.83
C ALA A 95 5.64 8.61 -1.78
N GLY A 96 6.27 8.32 -2.93
CA GLY A 96 7.66 7.89 -2.95
C GLY A 96 8.18 7.54 -4.33
N ASN A 97 9.48 7.28 -4.39
CA ASN A 97 10.12 6.66 -5.54
C ASN A 97 10.11 5.15 -5.34
N TYR A 98 9.58 4.36 -6.28
CA TYR A 98 9.41 2.91 -6.10
C TYR A 98 10.49 2.12 -6.85
N PRO A 99 11.74 2.00 -6.33
CA PRO A 99 12.87 1.44 -7.07
C PRO A 99 12.74 -0.06 -7.38
N LYS A 100 11.90 -0.79 -6.64
CA LYS A 100 11.67 -2.23 -6.83
C LYS A 100 10.36 -2.53 -7.56
N LEU A 101 9.63 -1.51 -8.03
CA LEU A 101 8.33 -1.69 -8.68
C LEU A 101 8.50 -2.45 -9.99
N THR A 102 7.89 -3.63 -10.08
CA THR A 102 7.90 -4.49 -11.27
C THR A 102 6.53 -4.55 -11.93
N HIS A 103 5.44 -4.42 -11.16
CA HIS A 103 4.08 -4.43 -11.69
C HIS A 103 3.27 -3.26 -11.15
N LEU A 104 2.59 -2.58 -12.06
CA LEU A 104 1.70 -1.47 -11.77
C LEU A 104 0.33 -1.74 -12.39
N LYS A 105 -0.73 -1.69 -11.59
CA LYS A 105 -2.10 -1.84 -12.07
C LYS A 105 -2.92 -0.62 -11.69
N ILE A 106 -3.49 0.04 -12.70
CA ILE A 106 -4.30 1.22 -12.50
C ILE A 106 -5.73 0.86 -12.87
N LYS A 107 -6.65 1.02 -11.93
CA LYS A 107 -8.08 0.81 -12.16
C LYS A 107 -8.73 2.16 -12.45
N ASP A 108 -9.50 2.21 -13.52
CA ASP A 108 -10.35 3.36 -13.79
C ASP A 108 -11.81 2.98 -13.49
N PRO A 109 -12.42 3.50 -12.42
CA PRO A 109 -13.81 3.20 -12.11
C PRO A 109 -14.79 3.76 -13.17
N SER A 110 -14.36 4.70 -14.02
CA SER A 110 -15.15 5.18 -15.16
C SER A 110 -15.14 4.19 -16.34
N ILE A 111 -14.15 3.30 -16.41
CA ILE A 111 -14.04 2.22 -17.40
C ILE A 111 -14.66 0.94 -16.81
N THR A 112 -15.99 0.90 -16.74
CA THR A 112 -16.73 -0.33 -16.40
C THR A 112 -16.94 -1.27 -17.60
N LYS A 113 -16.20 -1.09 -18.69
CA LYS A 113 -16.17 -2.02 -19.82
C LYS A 113 -14.74 -2.23 -20.27
N ASN A 114 -14.30 -3.48 -20.21
CA ASN A 114 -13.14 -4.08 -20.87
C ASN A 114 -12.28 -3.06 -21.60
N ASP A 115 -11.12 -2.73 -21.03
CA ASP A 115 -9.82 -2.80 -21.70
C ASP A 115 -8.74 -2.26 -20.75
N GLY A 116 -7.71 -3.05 -20.50
CA GLY A 116 -6.62 -2.68 -19.60
C GLY A 116 -5.75 -1.58 -20.22
N LEU A 117 -5.58 -0.46 -19.50
CA LEU A 117 -4.62 0.58 -19.87
C LEU A 117 -3.19 0.06 -19.64
N PHE A 118 -2.40 0.00 -20.72
CA PHE A 118 -1.00 -0.41 -20.68
C PHE A 118 -0.09 0.76 -20.29
N LEU A 119 1.04 0.42 -19.65
CA LEU A 119 2.06 1.36 -19.15
C LEU A 119 2.61 2.34 -20.19
N SER A 120 2.47 2.04 -21.49
CA SER A 120 2.88 2.93 -22.59
C SER A 120 2.15 4.26 -22.60
N ASP A 121 0.91 4.30 -22.10
CA ASP A 121 0.05 5.50 -22.20
C ASP A 121 0.32 6.51 -21.08
N LEU A 122 1.02 6.09 -20.02
CA LEU A 122 1.39 6.95 -18.89
C LEU A 122 2.74 7.65 -19.07
N GLN A 123 3.65 7.06 -19.84
CA GLN A 123 4.95 7.66 -20.11
C GLN A 123 4.83 8.92 -21.00
N SER A 124 3.84 8.98 -21.88
CA SER A 124 3.63 10.16 -22.74
C SER A 124 3.14 11.39 -21.95
N ASN A 125 2.32 11.20 -20.91
CA ASN A 125 1.75 12.32 -20.16
C ASN A 125 2.62 12.84 -19.01
N ILE A 126 3.46 12.00 -18.41
CA ILE A 126 4.32 12.42 -17.29
C ILE A 126 5.58 13.14 -17.78
N PHE A 127 6.13 12.78 -18.94
CA PHE A 127 7.36 13.38 -19.46
C PHE A 127 7.13 14.60 -20.39
N SER A 128 5.90 14.87 -20.84
CA SER A 128 5.60 16.04 -21.69
C SER A 128 5.48 17.36 -20.91
N SER A 129 5.50 17.34 -19.57
CA SER A 129 5.40 18.55 -18.73
C SER A 129 6.75 19.05 -18.20
N SER A 130 7.86 18.53 -18.70
CA SER A 130 9.23 18.96 -18.32
C SER A 130 9.96 19.62 -19.47
N THR A 131 9.28 20.50 -20.20
CA THR A 131 9.92 21.55 -20.99
C THR A 131 9.05 22.79 -20.90
N LEU A 132 9.44 23.71 -20.01
CA LEU A 132 9.41 25.15 -20.23
C LEU A 132 10.23 25.77 -19.10
N THR A 133 11.36 26.33 -19.52
CA THR A 133 12.23 27.30 -18.85
C THR A 133 11.46 28.39 -18.11
#